data_AF-A0A0H5AFP2-F1
#
_entry.id   AF-A0A0H5AFP2-F1
#
_cell.length_a   1.000
_cell.length_b   1.000
_cell.length_c   1.000
_cell.angle_alpha   90.00
_cell.angle_beta   90.00
_cell.angle_gamma   90.00
#
_symmetry.space_group_name_H-M   'P 1'
#
loop_
_entity.id
_entity.type
_entity.pdbx_description
1 polymer ?
#
loop_
_entity_poly.entity_id
_entity_poly.type
_entity_poly.pdbx_seq_one_letter_code
_entity_poly.pdbx_strand_id
1 'polypeptide(L)'
;MEDMSNHAGNRAMTIGTNLRRYREAKGLTQQAVWEAAAISKSSYTSYEAGRGMPSADKVVSLAQVLGTTTDELLLEPSEMVVSQDMLPILRRFEALPVDIRNQAKIALKGVLFGYEQEALR
;
A
#
# COMPACT_ATOMS: atom_id res chain seq x y z
N MET A 1 17.61 20.08 11.82
CA MET A 1 17.21 18.91 12.62
C MET A 1 15.70 19.02 12.75
N GLU A 2 14.98 18.51 11.76
CA GLU A 2 13.51 18.59 11.75
C GLU A 2 12.96 17.80 12.94
N ASP A 3 12.00 18.41 13.61
CA ASP A 3 11.41 17.94 14.85
C ASP A 3 10.70 16.59 14.64
N MET A 4 11.36 15.51 15.06
CA MET A 4 10.85 14.13 14.98
C MET A 4 9.55 13.93 15.77
N SER A 5 9.14 14.87 16.63
CA SER A 5 7.91 14.76 17.40
C SER A 5 6.63 14.96 16.57
N ASN A 6 6.72 15.57 15.38
CA ASN A 6 5.56 15.91 14.54
C ASN A 6 5.20 14.83 13.48
N HIS A 7 6.04 13.81 13.29
CA HIS A 7 5.81 12.76 12.29
C HIS A 7 4.72 11.75 12.70
N ALA A 8 4.63 11.39 13.99
CA ALA A 8 3.68 10.40 14.47
C ALA A 8 2.22 10.89 14.38
N GLY A 9 1.98 12.18 14.66
CA GLY A 9 0.67 12.81 14.49
C GLY A 9 0.23 12.85 13.03
N ASN A 10 1.15 13.18 12.12
CA ASN A 10 0.87 13.16 10.69
C ASN A 10 0.56 11.73 10.19
N ARG A 11 1.37 10.74 10.60
CA ARG A 11 1.18 9.34 10.17
C ARG A 11 -0.16 8.76 10.63
N ALA A 12 -0.60 9.07 11.86
CA ALA A 12 -1.90 8.64 12.37
C ALA A 12 -3.06 9.22 11.52
N MET A 13 -2.96 10.49 11.11
CA MET A 13 -3.93 11.11 10.21
C MET A 13 -3.93 10.47 8.82
N THR A 14 -2.75 10.16 8.26
CA THR A 14 -2.60 9.48 6.97
C THR A 14 -3.28 8.12 6.97
N ILE A 15 -2.94 7.25 7.93
CA ILE A 15 -3.57 5.93 8.01
C ILE A 15 -5.07 6.02 8.27
N GLY A 16 -5.53 6.94 9.12
CA GLY A 16 -6.96 7.12 9.38
C GLY A 16 -7.74 7.50 8.12
N THR A 17 -7.19 8.42 7.31
CA THR A 17 -7.77 8.84 6.04
C THR A 17 -7.79 7.70 5.03
N ASN A 18 -6.68 6.97 4.90
CA ASN A 18 -6.56 5.84 3.99
C ASN A 18 -7.50 4.68 4.36
N LEU A 19 -7.62 4.34 5.66
CA LEU A 19 -8.56 3.33 6.15
C LEU A 19 -10.00 3.66 5.75
N ARG A 20 -10.43 4.92 5.98
CA ARG A 20 -11.76 5.38 5.56
C ARG A 20 -11.95 5.24 4.06
N ARG A 21 -10.99 5.72 3.27
CA ARG A 21 -11.04 5.68 1.81
C ARG A 21 -11.24 4.27 1.26
N TYR A 22 -10.42 3.31 1.70
CA TYR A 22 -10.52 1.92 1.23
C TYR A 22 -11.77 1.22 1.74
N ARG A 23 -12.18 1.50 2.98
CA ARG A 23 -13.43 0.98 3.55
C ARG A 23 -14.64 1.41 2.72
N GLU A 24 -14.73 2.71 2.42
CA GLU A 24 -15.86 3.29 1.66
C GLU A 24 -15.87 2.83 0.20
N ALA A 25 -14.70 2.74 -0.44
CA ALA A 25 -14.58 2.19 -1.79
C ALA A 25 -15.09 0.74 -1.90
N LYS A 26 -15.03 -0.03 -0.80
CA LYS A 26 -15.57 -1.39 -0.69
C LYS A 26 -17.01 -1.46 -0.17
N GLY A 27 -17.64 -0.33 0.17
CA GLY A 27 -18.98 -0.29 0.75
C GLY A 27 -19.07 -0.93 2.15
N LEU A 28 -17.95 -1.02 2.88
CA LEU A 28 -17.91 -1.64 4.20
C LEU A 28 -18.27 -0.63 5.31
N THR A 29 -18.95 -1.12 6.35
CA THR A 29 -19.13 -0.35 7.59
C THR A 29 -17.86 -0.42 8.44
N GLN A 30 -17.67 0.52 9.37
CA GLN A 30 -16.56 0.40 10.34
C GLN A 30 -16.62 -0.94 11.08
N GLN A 31 -17.84 -1.40 11.39
CA GLN A 31 -18.10 -2.66 12.07
C GLN A 31 -17.56 -3.86 11.32
N ALA A 32 -17.90 -3.95 10.03
CA ALA A 32 -17.44 -5.03 9.18
C ALA A 32 -15.90 -5.11 9.16
N VAL A 33 -15.21 -3.96 9.17
CA VAL A 33 -13.75 -3.94 9.14
C VAL A 33 -13.14 -4.37 10.49
N TRP A 34 -13.60 -3.83 11.63
CA TRP A 34 -12.99 -4.17 12.91
C TRP A 34 -13.25 -5.62 13.31
N GLU A 35 -14.42 -6.18 12.97
CA GLU A 35 -14.74 -7.58 13.22
C GLU A 35 -13.85 -8.49 12.38
N ALA A 36 -13.76 -8.24 11.06
CA ALA A 36 -12.92 -9.04 10.17
C ALA A 36 -11.43 -8.93 10.48
N ALA A 37 -10.97 -7.76 10.95
CA ALA A 37 -9.57 -7.53 11.32
C ALA A 37 -9.21 -8.01 12.73
N ALA A 38 -10.19 -8.52 13.50
CA ALA A 38 -10.05 -8.86 14.92
C ALA A 38 -9.53 -7.68 15.78
N ILE A 39 -10.02 -6.47 15.50
CA ILE A 39 -9.67 -5.23 16.20
C ILE A 39 -10.86 -4.77 17.05
N SER A 40 -10.60 -4.23 18.24
CA SER A 40 -11.67 -3.65 19.05
C SER A 40 -12.30 -2.43 18.36
N LYS A 41 -13.62 -2.27 18.51
CA LYS A 41 -14.34 -1.08 18.03
C LYS A 41 -13.63 0.23 18.42
N SER A 42 -13.23 0.36 19.68
CA SER A 42 -12.56 1.56 20.19
C SER A 42 -11.22 1.84 19.47
N SER A 43 -10.42 0.80 19.24
CA SER A 43 -9.14 0.93 18.52
C SER A 43 -9.40 1.38 17.10
N TYR A 44 -10.28 0.68 16.38
CA TYR A 44 -10.57 0.98 14.97
C TYR A 44 -11.13 2.39 14.78
N THR A 45 -12.10 2.80 15.61
CA THR A 45 -12.66 4.16 15.56
C THR A 45 -11.61 5.21 15.91
N SER A 46 -10.64 4.92 16.77
CA SER A 46 -9.51 5.82 17.03
C SER A 46 -8.58 5.94 15.82
N TYR A 47 -8.28 4.82 15.17
CA TYR A 47 -7.45 4.78 13.96
C TYR A 47 -8.08 5.55 12.81
N GLU A 48 -9.34 5.29 12.46
CA GLU A 48 -10.03 5.98 11.36
C GLU A 48 -10.28 7.48 11.66
N ALA A 49 -10.17 7.89 12.93
CA ALA A 49 -10.23 9.30 13.33
C ALA A 49 -8.84 9.98 13.40
N GLY A 50 -7.76 9.26 13.07
CA GLY A 50 -6.39 9.78 13.12
C GLY A 50 -5.85 10.02 14.52
N ARG A 51 -6.48 9.46 15.55
CA ARG A 51 -6.12 9.66 16.97
C ARG A 51 -5.25 8.54 17.55
N GLY A 52 -4.93 7.53 16.75
CA GLY A 52 -4.12 6.41 17.20
C GLY A 52 -3.40 5.75 16.04
N MET A 53 -2.22 5.19 16.33
CA MET A 53 -1.45 4.41 15.38
C MET A 53 -1.69 2.91 15.64
N PRO A 54 -2.08 2.12 14.63
CA PRO A 54 -2.11 0.66 14.76
C PRO A 54 -0.68 0.10 14.90
N SER A 55 -0.53 -1.01 15.62
CA SER A 55 0.71 -1.80 15.56
C SER A 55 0.88 -2.43 14.17
N ALA A 56 2.10 -2.84 13.83
CA ALA A 56 2.40 -3.46 12.54
C ALA A 56 1.44 -4.62 12.21
N ASP A 57 1.21 -5.54 13.15
CA ASP A 57 0.29 -6.68 12.96
C ASP A 57 -1.14 -6.22 12.63
N LYS A 58 -1.61 -5.14 13.24
CA LYS A 58 -2.93 -4.58 12.95
C LYS A 58 -2.97 -3.92 11.58
N VAL A 59 -1.91 -3.24 11.15
CA VAL A 59 -1.82 -2.68 9.79
C VAL A 59 -1.89 -3.80 8.75
N VAL A 60 -1.18 -4.92 8.97
CA VAL A 60 -1.22 -6.08 8.08
C VAL A 60 -2.64 -6.67 8.01
N SER A 61 -3.28 -6.88 9.16
CA SER A 61 -4.67 -7.37 9.22
C SER A 61 -5.65 -6.45 8.48
N LEU A 62 -5.54 -5.14 8.71
CA LEU A 62 -6.36 -4.13 8.02
C LEU A 62 -6.13 -4.13 6.51
N ALA A 63 -4.88 -4.24 6.07
CA ALA A 63 -4.53 -4.30 4.65
C ALA A 63 -5.15 -5.52 3.96
N GLN A 64 -5.14 -6.69 4.62
CA GLN A 64 -5.77 -7.91 4.11
C GLN A 64 -7.29 -7.76 3.97
N VAL A 65 -7.98 -7.28 5.02
CA VAL A 65 -9.44 -7.06 4.99
C VAL A 65 -9.81 -6.04 3.91
N LEU A 66 -9.04 -4.95 3.82
CA LEU A 66 -9.27 -3.88 2.86
C LEU A 66 -8.71 -4.18 1.47
N GLY A 67 -8.02 -5.30 1.26
CA GLY A 67 -7.50 -5.72 -0.05
C GLY A 67 -6.54 -4.70 -0.66
N THR A 68 -5.66 -4.16 0.17
CA THR A 68 -4.68 -3.13 -0.16
C THR A 68 -3.33 -3.53 0.44
N THR A 69 -2.27 -2.78 0.15
CA THR A 69 -0.95 -2.97 0.75
C THR A 69 -0.80 -2.16 2.04
N THR A 70 0.17 -2.52 2.87
CA THR A 70 0.55 -1.72 4.05
C THR A 70 1.01 -0.32 3.66
N ASP A 71 1.70 -0.19 2.53
CA ASP A 71 2.20 1.08 2.02
C ASP A 71 1.05 2.00 1.63
N GLU A 72 0.05 1.47 0.94
CA GLU A 72 -1.17 2.21 0.61
C GLU A 72 -1.97 2.67 1.84
N LEU A 73 -1.81 2.00 3.00
CA LEU A 73 -2.38 2.46 4.26
C LEU A 73 -1.48 3.49 4.96
N LEU A 74 -0.16 3.30 4.91
CA LEU A 74 0.79 4.04 5.73
C LEU A 74 1.37 5.27 5.06
N LEU A 75 1.48 5.31 3.74
CA LEU A 75 2.23 6.32 3.02
C LEU A 75 1.32 7.41 2.44
N GLU A 76 1.85 8.63 2.40
CA GLU A 76 1.32 9.69 1.55
C GLU A 76 1.67 9.43 0.07
N PRO A 77 0.89 9.97 -0.89
CA PRO A 77 1.21 9.82 -2.31
C PRO A 77 2.62 10.25 -2.70
N SER A 78 3.20 11.23 -1.99
CA SER A 78 4.58 11.70 -2.16
C SER A 78 5.64 10.71 -1.67
N GLU A 79 5.29 9.83 -0.73
CA GLU A 79 6.16 8.80 -0.16
C GLU A 79 6.09 7.48 -0.94
N MET A 80 5.07 7.30 -1.79
CA MET A 80 4.92 6.10 -2.62
C MET A 80 6.07 6.02 -3.62
N VAL A 81 6.94 5.02 -3.45
CA VAL A 81 8.15 4.82 -4.26
C VAL A 81 7.85 4.28 -5.66
N VAL A 82 6.61 3.88 -5.96
CA VAL A 82 6.29 3.37 -7.29
C VAL A 82 6.16 4.53 -8.27
N SER A 83 7.14 4.61 -9.15
CA SER A 83 7.15 5.56 -10.26
C SER A 83 5.81 5.48 -11.01
N GLN A 84 5.09 6.61 -11.06
CA GLN A 84 3.71 6.68 -11.58
C GLN A 84 3.62 6.25 -13.06
N ASP A 85 4.72 6.36 -13.79
CA ASP A 85 4.89 5.89 -15.16
C ASP A 85 5.08 4.35 -15.27
N MET A 86 5.63 3.71 -14.23
CA MET A 86 5.82 2.25 -14.17
C MET A 86 4.54 1.49 -13.82
N LEU A 87 3.66 2.09 -13.00
CA LEU A 87 2.41 1.44 -12.56
C LEU A 87 1.53 0.93 -13.72
N PRO A 88 1.25 1.73 -14.78
CA PRO A 88 0.51 1.24 -15.95
C PRO A 88 1.18 0.04 -16.64
N ILE A 89 2.51 0.04 -16.73
CA ILE A 89 3.27 -1.05 -17.36
C ILE A 89 3.14 -2.34 -16.54
N LEU A 90 3.33 -2.25 -15.22
CA LEU A 90 3.20 -3.38 -14.30
C LEU A 90 1.77 -3.96 -14.30
N ARG A 91 0.74 -3.10 -14.30
CA ARG A 91 -0.66 -3.56 -14.40
C ARG A 91 -0.93 -4.34 -15.69
N ARG A 92 -0.42 -3.85 -16.82
CA ARG A 92 -0.54 -4.54 -18.11
C ARG A 92 0.20 -5.88 -18.10
N PHE A 93 1.36 -5.93 -17.47
CA PHE A 93 2.14 -7.16 -17.31
C PHE A 93 1.40 -8.21 -16.46
N GLU A 94 0.79 -7.79 -15.35
CA GLU A 94 0.02 -8.69 -14.48
C GLU A 94 -1.32 -9.15 -15.06
N ALA A 95 -1.86 -8.44 -16.05
CA ALA A 95 -3.05 -8.86 -16.77
C ALA A 95 -2.80 -9.96 -17.82
N LEU A 96 -1.54 -10.30 -18.12
CA LEU A 96 -1.20 -11.30 -19.13
C LEU A 96 -1.54 -12.73 -18.67
N PRO A 97 -1.84 -13.65 -19.61
CA PRO A 97 -1.84 -15.10 -19.35
C PRO A 97 -0.49 -15.56 -18.76
N VAL A 98 -0.50 -16.58 -17.90
CA VAL A 98 0.68 -17.01 -17.14
C VAL A 98 1.87 -17.37 -18.03
N ASP A 99 1.63 -18.09 -19.12
CA ASP A 99 2.62 -18.47 -20.12
C ASP A 99 3.24 -17.25 -20.81
N ILE A 100 2.41 -16.31 -21.25
CA ILE A 100 2.84 -15.07 -21.92
C ILE A 100 3.60 -14.17 -20.93
N ARG A 101 3.12 -14.05 -19.69
CA ARG A 101 3.79 -13.28 -18.63
C ARG A 101 5.18 -13.83 -18.31
N ASN A 102 5.33 -15.16 -18.27
CA ASN A 102 6.62 -15.79 -18.05
C ASN A 102 7.61 -15.46 -19.18
N GLN A 103 7.16 -15.51 -20.43
CA GLN A 103 7.98 -15.12 -21.57
C GLN A 103 8.34 -13.63 -21.53
N ALA A 104 7.38 -12.75 -21.24
CA ALA A 104 7.60 -11.32 -21.08
C ALA A 104 8.60 -11.02 -19.94
N LYS A 105 8.58 -11.79 -18.85
CA LYS A 105 9.55 -11.68 -17.75
C LYS A 105 10.98 -11.97 -18.20
N ILE A 106 11.18 -13.02 -19.02
CA ILE A 106 12.49 -13.39 -19.55
C ILE A 106 13.00 -12.29 -20.49
N ALA A 107 12.15 -11.79 -21.38
CA ALA A 107 12.50 -10.71 -22.29
C ALA A 107 12.90 -9.43 -21.53
N LEU A 108 12.10 -9.02 -20.53
CA LEU A 108 12.39 -7.85 -19.70
C LEU A 108 13.75 -7.97 -18.99
N LYS A 109 14.07 -9.14 -18.43
CA LYS A 109 15.40 -9.40 -17.84
C LYS A 109 16.53 -9.22 -18.85
N GLY A 110 16.35 -9.72 -20.07
CA GLY A 110 17.34 -9.57 -21.13
C GLY A 110 17.58 -8.11 -21.52
N VAL A 111 16.50 -7.33 -21.64
CA VAL A 111 16.58 -5.89 -21.93
C VAL A 111 17.30 -5.14 -20.81
N LEU A 112 16.92 -5.38 -19.55
CA LEU A 112 17.57 -4.76 -18.39
C LEU A 112 19.07 -5.10 -18.34
N PHE A 113 19.41 -6.37 -18.50
CA PHE A 113 20.81 -6.80 -18.54
C PHE A 113 21.60 -6.08 -19.65
N GLY A 114 21.01 -5.89 -20.83
CA GLY A 114 21.63 -5.15 -21.92
C GLY A 114 21.99 -3.72 -21.53
N TYR A 115 21.05 -2.98 -20.93
CA TYR A 115 21.29 -1.61 -20.46
C TYR A 115 22.26 -1.55 -19.27
N GLU A 116 22.23 -2.52 -18.37
CA GLU A 116 23.22 -2.63 -17.28
C GLU A 116 24.64 -2.76 -17.82
N GLN A 117 24.85 -3.60 -18.85
CA GLN A 117 26.16 -3.75 -19.49
C GLN A 117 26.60 -2.49 -20.25
N GLU A 118 25.66 -1.77 -20.87
CA GLU A 118 25.96 -0.50 -21.54
C GLU A 118 26.35 0.60 -20.55
N ALA A 119 25.65 0.70 -19.41
CA ALA A 119 25.92 1.69 -18.37
C ALA A 119 27.25 1.47 -17.61
N LEU A 120 27.81 0.26 -17.68
CA LEU A 120 29.11 -0.10 -17.08
C LEU A 120 30.30 0.19 -18.01
N ARG A 121 30.07 0.58 -19.27
CA ARG A 121 31.11 0.98 -20.23
C ARG A 121 31.45 2.46 -20.11
#